data_AF-M2QI22-F1
#
_entry.id   AF-M2QI22-F1
#
_cell.length_a   1.000
_cell.length_b   1.000
_cell.length_c   1.000
_cell.angle_alpha   90.00
_cell.angle_beta   90.00
_cell.angle_gamma   90.00
#
_symmetry.space_group_name_H-M   'P 1'
#
loop_
_entity.id
_entity.type
_entity.pdbx_description
1 polymer ?
#
loop_
_entity_poly.entity_id
_entity_poly.type
_entity_poly.pdbx_seq_one_letter_code
_entity_poly.pdbx_strand_id
1 'polypeptide(L)'
;MRANIRDKCDTIAKIQGLMKLLAETTQQTASVANGQPDEHTRQETATRATDILSTRVDTLKMTLDAILASAKENPRSRFYQMFWFAETDKENLKSIGQRIDTAMSNFKFQGGIEMRHTLGQIAADIKDRYLLEVEKEAREALKALNPANASYTSAQLEEKSRLQPGTRSTILRALAEWAVDGEPNQRVYILYGQAGLGKSSIAHAFCRQLPKDRLGASFFFLRGSGECSDVYRVFTTIAHQLAHSITALQSHIVKASRIHGGGTGQLLDHQFDTLILEPLRSLLDISDMPIILLVVDGVDECEKKPEGAVPDMLRLLLKVAQEIPFLRVLIATRPEPYIMDALNSCPHGNTIIWRDLQKEPDVDSDIRAFIDAEFSKCTTAGEFTLCEEHSDAAQTLTRLSDGLFIFASTIVKYLTQSRRLSAERYNVLLGAQSHLGSGNIYNKLDTLYVGIIGKSFEDIQGDSKHIAYVKQLLTWVALFHPFSENSEAVASAAGLETSGIPTSITLDFLDRLRLATQASPNSLPIPPDARIPPSSSTRRLGMP
;
A
#
# COMPACT_ATOMS: atom_id res chain seq x y z
N MET A 1 12.94 -29.11 -0.18
CA MET A 1 13.51 -30.01 0.86
C MET A 1 13.40 -29.47 2.29
N ARG A 2 13.85 -28.25 2.61
CA ARG A 2 13.69 -27.66 3.97
C ARG A 2 12.22 -27.40 4.38
N ALA A 3 11.32 -27.13 3.43
CA ALA A 3 9.88 -26.95 3.68
C ALA A 3 9.19 -28.25 4.15
N ASN A 4 9.37 -29.36 3.44
CA ASN A 4 8.76 -30.65 3.82
C ASN A 4 9.34 -31.23 5.12
N ILE A 5 10.60 -30.89 5.47
CA ILE A 5 11.18 -31.22 6.78
C ILE A 5 10.54 -30.39 7.88
N ARG A 6 10.19 -29.11 7.60
CA ARG A 6 9.52 -28.21 8.55
C ARG A 6 8.05 -28.59 8.76
N ASP A 7 7.30 -28.87 7.70
CA ASP A 7 5.90 -29.33 7.78
C ASP A 7 5.77 -30.67 8.54
N LYS A 8 6.77 -31.55 8.40
CA LYS A 8 6.88 -32.79 9.17
C LYS A 8 7.18 -32.51 10.65
N CYS A 9 8.11 -31.61 10.95
CA CYS A 9 8.41 -31.19 12.33
C CYS A 9 7.20 -30.51 12.99
N ASP A 10 6.44 -29.70 12.25
CA ASP A 10 5.25 -28.99 12.74
C ASP A 10 4.09 -29.96 12.96
N THR A 11 3.93 -30.97 12.11
CA THR A 11 2.94 -32.05 12.31
C THR A 11 3.30 -32.93 13.52
N ILE A 12 4.59 -33.20 13.72
CA ILE A 12 5.09 -33.91 14.90
C ILE A 12 4.85 -33.08 16.18
N ALA A 13 5.11 -31.77 16.15
CA ALA A 13 4.86 -30.88 17.28
C ALA A 13 3.37 -30.77 17.63
N LYS A 14 2.47 -30.73 16.63
CA LYS A 14 1.01 -30.77 16.81
C LYS A 14 0.53 -32.05 17.50
N ILE A 15 1.05 -33.22 17.08
CA ILE A 15 0.70 -34.50 17.69
C ILE A 15 1.23 -34.57 19.14
N GLN A 16 2.44 -34.07 19.39
CA GLN A 16 3.00 -34.00 20.75
C GLN A 16 2.21 -33.04 21.67
N GLY A 17 1.72 -31.92 21.13
CA GLY A 17 0.84 -30.99 21.87
C GLY A 17 -0.51 -31.61 22.23
N LEU A 18 -1.12 -32.33 21.27
CA LEU A 18 -2.35 -33.12 21.49
C LEU A 18 -2.17 -34.17 22.59
N MET A 19 -1.05 -34.90 22.59
CA MET A 19 -0.74 -35.90 23.62
C MET A 19 -0.59 -35.29 25.01
N LYS A 20 0.01 -34.10 25.10
CA LYS A 20 0.19 -33.38 26.37
C LYS A 20 -1.16 -32.96 26.95
N LEU A 21 -2.04 -32.41 26.12
CA LEU A 21 -3.38 -31.97 26.52
C LEU A 21 -4.26 -33.15 26.98
N LEU A 22 -4.18 -34.29 26.28
CA LEU A 22 -4.86 -35.53 26.67
C LEU A 22 -4.36 -36.05 28.03
N ALA A 23 -3.04 -36.00 28.28
CA ALA A 23 -2.45 -36.40 29.55
C ALA A 23 -2.88 -35.50 30.72
N GLU A 24 -2.90 -34.18 30.53
CA GLU A 24 -3.33 -33.20 31.53
C GLU A 24 -4.82 -33.37 31.89
N THR A 25 -5.67 -33.65 30.89
CA THR A 25 -7.11 -33.86 31.09
C THR A 25 -7.41 -35.18 31.83
N THR A 26 -6.66 -36.24 31.51
CA THR A 26 -6.77 -37.55 32.20
C THR A 26 -6.39 -37.43 33.68
N GLN A 27 -5.36 -36.63 33.98
CA GLN A 27 -4.90 -36.35 35.33
C GLN A 27 -5.91 -35.52 36.15
N GLN A 28 -6.66 -34.62 35.49
CA GLN A 28 -7.76 -33.87 36.11
C GLN A 28 -9.02 -34.72 36.34
N THR A 29 -9.34 -35.67 35.46
CA THR A 29 -10.47 -36.59 35.68
C THR A 29 -10.18 -37.63 36.77
N ALA A 30 -8.92 -38.03 36.95
CA ALA A 30 -8.50 -38.95 38.01
C ALA A 30 -8.51 -38.29 39.41
N SER A 31 -8.31 -36.97 39.50
CA SER A 31 -8.38 -36.26 40.79
C SER A 31 -9.80 -36.06 41.31
N VAL A 32 -10.80 -36.04 40.41
CA VAL A 32 -12.23 -35.94 40.75
C VAL A 32 -12.78 -37.27 41.29
N ALA A 33 -12.25 -38.43 40.85
CA ALA A 33 -12.67 -39.76 41.32
C ALA A 33 -12.20 -40.11 42.75
N ASN A 34 -11.25 -39.35 43.31
CA ASN A 34 -10.64 -39.61 44.63
C ASN A 34 -11.25 -38.78 45.79
N GLY A 35 -12.35 -38.05 45.57
CA GLY A 35 -13.03 -37.25 46.60
C GLY A 35 -14.20 -37.97 47.29
N GLN A 36 -14.02 -38.28 48.58
CA GLN A 36 -14.92 -38.78 49.66
C GLN A 36 -16.06 -39.81 49.39
N PRO A 37 -16.30 -40.73 50.35
CA PRO A 37 -16.90 -42.04 50.12
C PRO A 37 -18.38 -42.09 50.52
N ASP A 38 -19.24 -42.55 49.62
CA ASP A 38 -20.49 -43.24 49.98
C ASP A 38 -21.05 -44.05 48.80
N GLU A 39 -21.52 -45.26 49.13
CA GLU A 39 -22.07 -46.31 48.24
C GLU A 39 -21.07 -47.09 47.37
N HIS A 40 -20.58 -48.20 47.94
CA HIS A 40 -19.70 -49.21 47.34
C HIS A 40 -20.09 -49.67 45.91
N THR A 41 -21.38 -49.62 45.54
CA THR A 41 -21.86 -50.03 44.21
C THR A 41 -21.76 -48.92 43.15
N ARG A 42 -21.80 -47.64 43.56
CA ARG A 42 -21.62 -46.49 42.64
C ARG A 42 -20.16 -46.21 42.36
N GLN A 43 -19.30 -46.45 43.37
CA GLN A 43 -17.86 -46.30 43.24
C GLN A 43 -17.31 -47.27 42.19
N GLU A 44 -17.63 -48.57 42.23
CA GLU A 44 -17.18 -49.53 41.21
C GLU A 44 -17.64 -49.21 39.78
N THR A 45 -18.84 -48.67 39.58
CA THR A 45 -19.31 -48.21 38.26
C THR A 45 -18.66 -46.91 37.80
N ALA A 46 -18.38 -45.98 38.71
CA ALA A 46 -17.66 -44.74 38.41
C ALA A 46 -16.18 -45.02 38.13
N THR A 47 -15.54 -45.90 38.90
CA THR A 47 -14.17 -46.37 38.68
C THR A 47 -14.08 -47.15 37.38
N ARG A 48 -15.03 -48.05 37.06
CA ARG A 48 -15.08 -48.72 35.74
C ARG A 48 -15.29 -47.76 34.58
N ALA A 49 -16.16 -46.77 34.71
CA ALA A 49 -16.36 -45.76 33.66
C ALA A 49 -15.10 -44.90 33.46
N THR A 50 -14.39 -44.58 34.55
CA THR A 50 -13.12 -43.84 34.53
C THR A 50 -11.98 -44.70 33.97
N ASP A 51 -11.93 -46.00 34.28
CA ASP A 51 -10.95 -46.95 33.76
C ASP A 51 -11.17 -47.22 32.27
N ILE A 52 -12.42 -47.38 31.84
CA ILE A 52 -12.78 -47.49 30.42
C ILE A 52 -12.43 -46.19 29.69
N LEU A 53 -12.66 -45.03 30.30
CA LEU A 53 -12.29 -43.73 29.72
C LEU A 53 -10.76 -43.58 29.62
N SER A 54 -10.01 -43.92 30.67
CA SER A 54 -8.54 -43.91 30.68
C SER A 54 -8.00 -44.84 29.61
N THR A 55 -8.47 -46.09 29.57
CA THR A 55 -8.04 -47.09 28.58
C THR A 55 -8.31 -46.62 27.15
N ARG A 56 -9.42 -45.89 26.93
CA ARG A 56 -9.78 -45.36 25.61
C ARG A 56 -8.97 -44.12 25.23
N VAL A 57 -8.66 -43.25 26.19
CA VAL A 57 -7.73 -42.12 25.99
C VAL A 57 -6.32 -42.64 25.72
N ASP A 58 -5.88 -43.67 26.44
CA ASP A 58 -4.61 -44.35 26.22
C ASP A 58 -4.57 -45.04 24.85
N THR A 59 -5.66 -45.64 24.39
CA THR A 59 -5.77 -46.21 23.04
C THR A 59 -5.67 -45.13 21.95
N LEU A 60 -6.31 -43.97 22.16
CA LEU A 60 -6.19 -42.84 21.25
C LEU A 60 -4.76 -42.28 21.24
N LYS A 61 -4.14 -42.16 22.41
CA LYS A 61 -2.75 -41.75 22.58
C LYS A 61 -1.79 -42.71 21.87
N MET A 62 -1.95 -44.03 22.05
CA MET A 62 -1.18 -45.05 21.35
C MET A 62 -1.36 -44.99 19.83
N THR A 63 -2.58 -44.70 19.36
CA THR A 63 -2.86 -44.55 17.92
C THR A 63 -2.19 -43.30 17.36
N LEU A 64 -2.23 -42.18 18.09
CA LEU A 64 -1.53 -40.94 17.75
C LEU A 64 -0.01 -41.12 17.80
N ASP A 65 0.51 -41.88 18.76
CA ASP A 65 1.92 -42.28 18.86
C ASP A 65 2.35 -43.15 17.68
N ALA A 66 1.50 -44.08 17.24
CA ALA A 66 1.76 -44.90 16.06
C ALA A 66 1.71 -44.07 14.76
N ILE A 67 0.82 -43.07 14.68
CA ILE A 67 0.79 -42.10 13.58
C ILE A 67 2.08 -41.27 13.59
N LEU A 68 2.52 -40.80 14.76
CA LEU A 68 3.77 -40.06 14.96
C LEU A 68 5.01 -40.89 14.59
N ALA A 69 5.04 -42.16 15.00
CA ALA A 69 6.10 -43.11 14.67
C ALA A 69 6.13 -43.37 13.17
N SER A 70 4.98 -43.59 12.52
CA SER A 70 4.90 -43.75 11.06
C SER A 70 5.31 -42.49 10.29
N ALA A 71 5.06 -41.31 10.85
CA ALA A 71 5.54 -40.04 10.29
C ALA A 71 7.07 -39.90 10.44
N LYS A 72 7.68 -40.48 11.49
CA LYS A 72 9.13 -40.46 11.77
C LYS A 72 9.91 -41.58 11.06
N GLU A 73 9.35 -42.79 10.93
CA GLU A 73 9.97 -44.05 10.46
C GLU A 73 9.99 -44.25 8.94
N ASN A 74 9.80 -43.22 8.12
CA ASN A 74 10.14 -43.30 6.69
C ASN A 74 11.53 -42.69 6.33
N PRO A 75 12.67 -43.28 6.78
CA PRO A 75 14.03 -42.90 6.35
C PRO A 75 14.68 -43.99 5.46
N ARG A 76 14.01 -44.48 4.41
CA ARG A 76 14.64 -45.40 3.44
C ARG A 76 14.43 -44.98 1.98
N SER A 77 15.31 -44.10 1.49
CA SER A 77 16.14 -44.32 0.28
C SER A 77 16.94 -43.06 -0.03
N ARG A 78 18.26 -43.18 -0.04
CA ARG A 78 19.22 -42.08 0.16
C ARG A 78 19.78 -41.50 -1.14
N PHE A 79 19.07 -41.56 -2.28
CA PHE A 79 19.68 -41.20 -3.58
C PHE A 79 18.83 -40.33 -4.54
N TYR A 80 17.53 -40.09 -4.30
CA TYR A 80 16.66 -39.34 -5.22
C TYR A 80 16.07 -38.03 -4.64
N GLN A 81 16.81 -37.34 -3.76
CA GLN A 81 16.34 -36.14 -3.05
C GLN A 81 16.17 -34.86 -3.91
N MET A 82 16.18 -34.94 -5.24
CA MET A 82 16.26 -33.73 -6.07
C MET A 82 15.15 -33.52 -7.12
N PHE A 83 14.16 -34.42 -7.35
CA PHE A 83 13.33 -34.21 -8.55
C PHE A 83 11.81 -34.46 -8.60
N TRP A 84 11.06 -35.00 -7.62
CA TRP A 84 9.69 -35.47 -7.98
C TRP A 84 8.50 -35.45 -6.98
N PHE A 85 8.37 -34.54 -6.01
CA PHE A 85 7.24 -34.62 -5.06
C PHE A 85 6.48 -33.30 -4.79
N ALA A 86 5.41 -33.08 -5.56
CA ALA A 86 4.34 -32.11 -5.26
C ALA A 86 2.96 -32.78 -5.01
N GLU A 87 2.72 -33.98 -5.55
CA GLU A 87 1.45 -34.72 -5.33
C GLU A 87 1.47 -35.63 -4.09
N THR A 88 2.58 -36.31 -3.81
CA THR A 88 2.65 -37.34 -2.75
C THR A 88 2.58 -36.78 -1.32
N ASP A 89 2.97 -35.52 -1.10
CA ASP A 89 2.90 -34.89 0.24
C ASP A 89 1.52 -34.30 0.56
N LYS A 90 0.76 -33.86 -0.44
CA LYS A 90 -0.67 -33.50 -0.27
C LYS A 90 -1.50 -34.74 0.04
N GLU A 91 -1.23 -35.86 -0.64
CA GLU A 91 -1.84 -37.16 -0.38
C GLU A 91 -1.45 -37.72 1.01
N ASN A 92 -0.19 -37.60 1.43
CA ASN A 92 0.24 -38.03 2.76
C ASN A 92 -0.34 -37.18 3.89
N LEU A 93 -0.41 -35.85 3.73
CA LEU A 93 -1.04 -34.96 4.71
C LEU A 93 -2.57 -35.16 4.76
N LYS A 94 -3.21 -35.38 3.60
CA LYS A 94 -4.63 -35.76 3.50
C LYS A 94 -4.88 -37.14 4.13
N SER A 95 -3.96 -38.09 3.98
CA SER A 95 -3.99 -39.42 4.60
C SER A 95 -3.80 -39.34 6.11
N ILE A 96 -2.90 -38.49 6.61
CA ILE A 96 -2.76 -38.23 8.06
C ILE A 96 -4.04 -37.58 8.62
N GLY A 97 -4.60 -36.58 7.91
CA GLY A 97 -5.90 -35.99 8.26
C GLY A 97 -7.03 -37.03 8.30
N GLN A 98 -7.14 -37.87 7.28
CA GLN A 98 -8.11 -38.97 7.21
C GLN A 98 -7.92 -40.01 8.30
N ARG A 99 -6.67 -40.33 8.68
CA ARG A 99 -6.35 -41.25 9.78
C ARG A 99 -6.74 -40.65 11.14
N ILE A 100 -6.56 -39.34 11.32
CA ILE A 100 -7.03 -38.61 12.50
C ILE A 100 -8.57 -38.58 12.53
N ASP A 101 -9.22 -38.26 11.41
CA ASP A 101 -10.68 -38.26 11.29
C ASP A 101 -11.27 -39.65 11.56
N THR A 102 -10.60 -40.71 11.08
CA THR A 102 -10.98 -42.11 11.32
C THR A 102 -10.78 -42.50 12.78
N ALA A 103 -9.65 -42.13 13.40
CA ALA A 103 -9.41 -42.36 14.83
C ALA A 103 -10.46 -41.65 15.70
N MET A 104 -10.80 -40.40 15.35
CA MET A 104 -11.87 -39.67 16.01
C MET A 104 -13.25 -40.27 15.74
N SER A 105 -13.54 -40.76 14.54
CA SER A 105 -14.81 -41.39 14.19
C SER A 105 -15.02 -42.72 14.94
N ASN A 106 -13.98 -43.55 15.03
CA ASN A 106 -14.01 -44.80 15.79
C ASN A 106 -14.17 -44.56 17.29
N PHE A 107 -13.54 -43.51 17.83
CA PHE A 107 -13.72 -43.09 19.21
C PHE A 107 -15.16 -42.55 19.46
N LYS A 108 -15.72 -41.78 18.51
CA LYS A 108 -17.09 -41.24 18.54
C LYS A 108 -18.17 -42.32 18.43
N PHE A 109 -17.96 -43.36 17.63
CA PHE A 109 -18.90 -44.48 17.47
C PHE A 109 -19.07 -45.29 18.76
N GLN A 110 -18.03 -45.34 19.60
CA GLN A 110 -18.04 -46.05 20.88
C GLN A 110 -18.44 -45.18 22.08
N GLY A 111 -18.75 -43.89 21.91
CA GLY A 111 -19.05 -42.92 22.98
C GLY A 111 -20.45 -42.29 22.91
N GLY A 112 -21.12 -42.13 24.05
CA GLY A 112 -22.43 -41.48 24.18
C GLY A 112 -22.49 -40.02 23.72
N ILE A 113 -23.70 -39.46 23.61
CA ILE A 113 -24.03 -38.18 22.94
C ILE A 113 -23.31 -36.96 23.56
N GLU A 114 -23.18 -36.89 24.88
CA GLU A 114 -22.57 -35.75 25.59
C GLU A 114 -21.06 -35.64 25.33
N MET A 115 -20.38 -36.78 25.22
CA MET A 115 -18.95 -36.86 24.89
C MET A 115 -18.66 -36.44 23.44
N ARG A 116 -19.62 -36.61 22.52
CA ARG A 116 -19.49 -36.15 21.12
C ARG A 116 -19.48 -34.63 21.01
N HIS A 117 -20.23 -33.94 21.86
CA HIS A 117 -20.33 -32.49 21.84
C HIS A 117 -19.03 -31.84 22.33
N THR A 118 -18.53 -32.23 23.51
CA THR A 118 -17.31 -31.66 24.09
C THR A 118 -16.07 -31.93 23.22
N LEU A 119 -15.92 -33.13 22.66
CA LEU A 119 -14.79 -33.44 21.77
C LEU A 119 -14.91 -32.77 20.39
N GLY A 120 -16.14 -32.58 19.91
CA GLY A 120 -16.41 -31.78 18.72
C GLY A 120 -15.97 -30.32 18.92
N GLN A 121 -16.26 -29.74 20.08
CA GLN A 121 -15.82 -28.40 20.47
C GLN A 121 -14.29 -28.31 20.59
N ILE A 122 -13.63 -29.27 21.24
CA ILE A 122 -12.16 -29.29 21.35
C ILE A 122 -11.50 -29.40 19.96
N ALA A 123 -12.02 -30.25 19.07
CA ALA A 123 -11.48 -30.39 17.72
C ALA A 123 -11.67 -29.10 16.89
N ALA A 124 -12.82 -28.42 17.04
CA ALA A 124 -13.06 -27.12 16.43
C ALA A 124 -12.09 -26.05 16.98
N ASP A 125 -11.94 -25.95 18.30
CA ASP A 125 -11.03 -25.02 18.95
C ASP A 125 -9.56 -25.23 18.56
N ILE A 126 -9.15 -26.48 18.32
CA ILE A 126 -7.80 -26.82 17.84
C ILE A 126 -7.63 -26.40 16.38
N LYS A 127 -8.63 -26.65 15.54
CA LYS A 127 -8.63 -26.23 14.14
C LYS A 127 -8.55 -24.71 14.03
N ASP A 128 -9.33 -23.99 14.82
CA ASP A 128 -9.37 -22.53 14.82
C ASP A 128 -8.05 -21.94 15.32
N ARG A 129 -7.48 -22.48 16.42
CA ARG A 129 -6.14 -22.09 16.88
C ARG A 129 -5.03 -22.37 15.87
N TYR A 130 -5.10 -23.50 15.16
CA TYR A 130 -4.14 -23.82 14.11
C TYR A 130 -4.23 -22.85 12.93
N LEU A 131 -5.44 -22.54 12.47
CA LEU A 131 -5.65 -21.58 11.38
C LEU A 131 -5.13 -20.18 11.76
N LEU A 132 -5.39 -19.75 13.01
CA LEU A 132 -4.86 -18.49 13.55
C LEU A 132 -3.33 -18.44 13.55
N GLU A 133 -2.65 -19.54 13.91
CA GLU A 133 -1.18 -19.57 13.93
C GLU A 133 -0.60 -19.54 12.50
N VAL A 134 -1.19 -20.29 11.55
CA VAL A 134 -0.78 -20.24 10.14
C VAL A 134 -0.97 -18.84 9.55
N GLU A 135 -2.09 -18.19 9.85
CA GLU A 135 -2.35 -16.82 9.39
C GLU A 135 -1.35 -15.82 10.01
N LYS A 136 -0.99 -16.02 11.28
CA LYS A 136 0.02 -15.21 11.96
C LYS A 136 1.40 -15.37 11.32
N GLU A 137 1.85 -16.60 11.05
CA GLU A 137 3.12 -16.84 10.36
C GLU A 137 3.13 -16.26 8.94
N ALA A 138 2.03 -16.40 8.21
CA ALA A 138 1.87 -15.81 6.88
C ALA A 138 2.00 -14.29 6.95
N ARG A 139 1.35 -13.65 7.93
CA ARG A 139 1.41 -12.22 8.16
C ARG A 139 2.83 -11.75 8.52
N GLU A 140 3.55 -12.48 9.35
CA GLU A 140 4.95 -12.18 9.70
C GLU A 140 5.88 -12.30 8.48
N ALA A 141 5.72 -13.35 7.69
CA ALA A 141 6.48 -13.52 6.45
C ALA A 141 6.20 -12.39 5.45
N LEU A 142 4.94 -11.98 5.29
CA LEU A 142 4.59 -10.86 4.39
C LEU A 142 5.12 -9.52 4.92
N LYS A 143 5.08 -9.28 6.23
CA LYS A 143 5.68 -8.08 6.85
C LYS A 143 7.18 -7.99 6.61
N ALA A 144 7.90 -9.13 6.58
CA ALA A 144 9.34 -9.16 6.33
C ALA A 144 9.73 -8.68 4.92
N LEU A 145 8.80 -8.63 3.96
CA LEU A 145 9.02 -8.01 2.65
C LEU A 145 9.25 -6.49 2.75
N ASN A 146 8.87 -5.88 3.89
CA ASN A 146 8.97 -4.46 4.16
C ASN A 146 8.31 -3.61 3.03
N PRO A 147 6.99 -3.76 2.81
CA PRO A 147 6.27 -3.06 1.75
C PRO A 147 6.22 -1.54 2.05
N ALA A 148 6.35 -0.72 1.01
CA ALA A 148 6.17 0.72 1.10
C ALA A 148 4.68 1.09 1.24
N ASN A 149 4.40 2.23 1.86
CA ASN A 149 3.05 2.80 1.94
C ASN A 149 2.60 3.49 0.64
N ALA A 150 2.74 2.79 -0.49
CA ALA A 150 2.53 3.27 -1.85
C ALA A 150 1.21 2.78 -2.49
N SER A 151 0.33 2.11 -1.72
CA SER A 151 -0.98 1.69 -2.22
C SER A 151 -1.89 2.90 -2.47
N TYR A 152 -2.84 2.78 -3.41
CA TYR A 152 -3.80 3.86 -3.70
C TYR A 152 -4.59 4.32 -2.46
N THR A 153 -4.75 3.48 -1.44
CA THR A 153 -5.43 3.83 -0.18
C THR A 153 -4.53 4.55 0.83
N SER A 154 -3.27 4.82 0.49
CA SER A 154 -2.32 5.50 1.38
C SER A 154 -2.77 6.94 1.65
N ALA A 155 -2.73 7.35 2.91
CA ALA A 155 -3.00 8.73 3.31
C ALA A 155 -2.03 9.74 2.65
N GLN A 156 -0.83 9.30 2.24
CA GLN A 156 0.14 10.15 1.54
C GLN A 156 -0.37 10.59 0.14
N LEU A 157 -1.37 9.91 -0.39
CA LEU A 157 -1.96 10.17 -1.71
C LEU A 157 -3.30 10.91 -1.63
N GLU A 158 -3.70 11.39 -0.44
CA GLU A 158 -5.00 12.04 -0.26
C GLU A 158 -5.21 13.21 -1.24
N GLU A 159 -4.17 13.98 -1.54
CA GLU A 159 -4.26 15.05 -2.55
C GLU A 159 -4.43 14.51 -3.97
N LYS A 160 -3.72 13.42 -4.31
CA LYS A 160 -3.83 12.74 -5.61
C LYS A 160 -5.21 12.05 -5.77
N SER A 161 -5.91 11.74 -4.67
CA SER A 161 -7.22 11.07 -4.65
C SER A 161 -8.40 11.92 -5.15
N ARG A 162 -8.22 13.24 -5.26
CA ARG A 162 -9.28 14.22 -5.51
C ARG A 162 -9.47 14.45 -7.01
N LEU A 163 -10.09 13.49 -7.69
CA LEU A 163 -10.65 13.73 -9.03
C LEU A 163 -12.10 14.23 -8.88
N GLN A 164 -12.43 15.35 -9.53
CA GLN A 164 -13.78 15.89 -9.49
C GLN A 164 -14.76 14.95 -10.23
N PRO A 165 -15.86 14.52 -9.59
CA PRO A 165 -16.88 13.72 -10.25
C PRO A 165 -17.37 14.34 -11.56
N GLY A 166 -17.50 13.52 -12.60
CA GLY A 166 -17.91 13.93 -13.94
C GLY A 166 -16.77 14.33 -14.87
N THR A 167 -15.57 14.60 -14.34
CA THR A 167 -14.38 14.93 -15.16
C THR A 167 -13.64 13.67 -15.61
N ARG A 168 -12.92 13.74 -16.74
CA ARG A 168 -12.11 12.63 -17.29
C ARG A 168 -12.91 11.34 -17.54
N SER A 169 -14.23 11.47 -17.67
CA SER A 169 -15.17 10.34 -17.78
C SER A 169 -14.90 9.46 -19.00
N THR A 170 -14.52 10.06 -20.13
CA THR A 170 -14.16 9.32 -21.35
C THR A 170 -12.95 8.40 -21.12
N ILE A 171 -11.93 8.90 -20.42
CA ILE A 171 -10.69 8.14 -20.14
C ILE A 171 -10.97 7.03 -19.13
N LEU A 172 -11.70 7.33 -18.05
CA LEU A 172 -12.07 6.35 -17.03
C LEU A 172 -12.92 5.22 -17.62
N ARG A 173 -13.86 5.55 -18.51
CA ARG A 173 -14.66 4.56 -19.23
C ARG A 173 -13.80 3.69 -20.13
N ALA A 174 -12.88 4.27 -20.91
CA ALA A 174 -11.96 3.49 -21.74
C ALA A 174 -11.08 2.55 -20.90
N LEU A 175 -10.60 3.01 -19.73
CA LEU A 175 -9.84 2.16 -18.80
C LEU A 175 -10.71 1.04 -18.22
N ALA A 176 -11.96 1.31 -17.88
CA ALA A 176 -12.89 0.30 -17.38
C ALA A 176 -13.23 -0.75 -18.45
N GLU A 177 -13.52 -0.32 -19.68
CA GLU A 177 -13.72 -1.21 -20.83
C GLU A 177 -12.47 -2.08 -21.07
N TRP A 178 -11.28 -1.48 -21.07
CA TRP A 178 -10.03 -2.22 -21.15
C TRP A 178 -9.86 -3.21 -20.00
N ALA A 179 -10.21 -2.86 -18.76
CA ALA A 179 -10.08 -3.74 -17.60
C ALA A 179 -10.93 -5.02 -17.68
N VAL A 180 -12.08 -4.96 -18.36
CA VAL A 180 -13.06 -6.07 -18.40
C VAL A 180 -13.07 -6.76 -19.76
N ASP A 181 -13.23 -6.00 -20.83
CA ASP A 181 -13.58 -6.49 -22.17
C ASP A 181 -12.52 -6.15 -23.22
N GLY A 182 -11.37 -5.60 -22.81
CA GLY A 182 -10.31 -5.22 -23.73
C GLY A 182 -9.71 -6.42 -24.46
N GLU A 183 -9.16 -6.17 -25.65
CA GLU A 183 -8.51 -7.19 -26.49
C GLU A 183 -7.52 -8.06 -25.69
N PRO A 184 -7.56 -9.40 -25.80
CA PRO A 184 -6.72 -10.31 -25.00
C PRO A 184 -5.21 -10.04 -25.12
N ASN A 185 -4.80 -9.52 -26.27
CA ASN A 185 -3.40 -9.21 -26.53
C ASN A 185 -2.97 -7.86 -25.94
N GLN A 186 -3.88 -6.93 -25.71
CA GLN A 186 -3.59 -5.58 -25.21
C GLN A 186 -3.62 -5.54 -23.68
N ARG A 187 -2.54 -6.00 -23.04
CA ARG A 187 -2.45 -6.18 -21.59
C ARG A 187 -1.73 -5.06 -20.85
N VAL A 188 -1.17 -4.09 -21.56
CA VAL A 188 -0.50 -2.93 -20.96
C VAL A 188 -1.17 -1.66 -21.44
N TYR A 189 -1.51 -0.77 -20.50
CA TYR A 189 -2.06 0.54 -20.79
C TYR A 189 -1.08 1.61 -20.29
N ILE A 190 -0.58 2.47 -21.18
CA ILE A 190 0.33 3.57 -20.83
C ILE A 190 -0.45 4.88 -20.90
N LEU A 191 -0.67 5.48 -19.73
CA LEU A 191 -1.25 6.80 -19.58
C LEU A 191 -0.13 7.82 -19.38
N TYR A 192 0.19 8.60 -20.41
CA TYR A 192 1.33 9.51 -20.34
C TYR A 192 0.96 10.95 -20.69
N GLY A 193 1.85 11.87 -20.29
CA GLY A 193 1.69 13.30 -20.53
C GLY A 193 2.48 14.14 -19.55
N GLN A 194 2.57 15.44 -19.80
CA GLN A 194 3.34 16.36 -18.96
C GLN A 194 2.80 16.47 -17.53
N ALA A 195 3.57 17.12 -16.66
CA ALA A 195 3.18 17.40 -15.29
C ALA A 195 1.84 18.17 -15.25
N GLY A 196 1.00 17.86 -14.27
CA GLY A 196 -0.22 18.63 -14.03
C GLY A 196 -1.42 18.32 -14.92
N LEU A 197 -1.37 17.30 -15.78
CA LEU A 197 -2.53 16.84 -16.58
C LEU A 197 -3.49 15.89 -15.84
N GLY A 198 -3.18 15.50 -14.60
CA GLY A 198 -4.06 14.67 -13.77
C GLY A 198 -3.87 13.14 -13.91
N LYS A 199 -2.72 12.67 -14.42
CA LYS A 199 -2.38 11.23 -14.54
C LYS A 199 -2.65 10.45 -13.25
N SER A 200 -2.06 10.89 -12.13
CA SER A 200 -2.20 10.24 -10.83
C SER A 200 -3.65 10.23 -10.33
N SER A 201 -4.40 11.31 -10.58
CA SER A 201 -5.81 11.40 -10.20
C SER A 201 -6.68 10.44 -11.01
N ILE A 202 -6.39 10.26 -12.29
CA ILE A 202 -7.05 9.26 -13.14
C ILE A 202 -6.70 7.84 -12.67
N ALA A 203 -5.42 7.53 -12.46
CA ALA A 203 -4.97 6.23 -11.99
C ALA A 203 -5.59 5.87 -10.63
N HIS A 204 -5.62 6.82 -9.70
CA HIS A 204 -6.27 6.65 -8.39
C HIS A 204 -7.79 6.44 -8.52
N ALA A 205 -8.47 7.26 -9.32
CA ALA A 205 -9.91 7.12 -9.56
C ALA A 205 -10.25 5.76 -10.19
N PHE A 206 -9.42 5.29 -11.12
CA PHE A 206 -9.54 3.96 -11.72
C PHE A 206 -9.40 2.86 -10.66
N CYS A 207 -8.35 2.88 -9.82
CA CYS A 207 -8.20 1.94 -8.70
C CYS A 207 -9.45 1.88 -7.80
N ARG A 208 -10.02 3.04 -7.49
CA ARG A 208 -11.19 3.16 -6.60
C ARG A 208 -12.47 2.59 -7.22
N GLN A 209 -12.61 2.61 -8.55
CA GLN A 209 -13.78 2.08 -9.26
C GLN A 209 -13.71 0.56 -9.45
N LEU A 210 -12.52 -0.04 -9.33
CA LEU A 210 -12.33 -1.46 -9.51
C LEU A 210 -12.87 -2.26 -8.31
N PRO A 211 -13.50 -3.42 -8.56
CA PRO A 211 -13.78 -4.40 -7.52
C PRO A 211 -12.50 -4.83 -6.77
N LYS A 212 -12.63 -5.07 -5.46
CA LYS A 212 -11.48 -5.43 -4.59
C LYS A 212 -10.77 -6.72 -5.01
N ASP A 213 -11.48 -7.63 -5.65
CA ASP A 213 -11.01 -8.92 -6.17
C ASP A 213 -10.35 -8.81 -7.55
N ARG A 214 -10.45 -7.66 -8.24
CA ARG A 214 -9.78 -7.42 -9.53
C ARG A 214 -8.51 -6.57 -9.41
N LEU A 215 -8.50 -5.61 -8.48
CA LEU A 215 -7.28 -4.83 -8.21
C LEU A 215 -6.28 -5.69 -7.44
N GLY A 216 -5.30 -6.24 -8.15
CA GLY A 216 -4.26 -7.08 -7.57
C GLY A 216 -3.33 -6.27 -6.68
N ALA A 217 -2.77 -5.19 -7.23
CA ALA A 217 -1.91 -4.27 -6.48
C ALA A 217 -1.85 -2.90 -7.15
N SER A 218 -1.42 -1.91 -6.35
CA SER A 218 -1.10 -0.57 -6.84
C SER A 218 0.18 -0.04 -6.20
N PHE A 219 0.96 0.71 -6.97
CA PHE A 219 2.16 1.40 -6.51
C PHE A 219 2.18 2.83 -7.06
N PHE A 220 2.01 3.79 -6.17
CA PHE A 220 2.09 5.21 -6.49
C PHE A 220 3.42 5.74 -5.99
N PHE A 221 4.30 6.08 -6.92
CA PHE A 221 5.51 6.78 -6.57
C PHE A 221 5.18 8.15 -6.01
N LEU A 222 5.95 8.54 -5.00
CA LEU A 222 5.86 9.85 -4.37
C LEU A 222 7.27 10.38 -4.16
N ARG A 223 7.60 11.46 -4.87
CA ARG A 223 8.88 12.16 -4.74
C ARG A 223 9.14 12.57 -3.28
N GLY A 224 10.36 12.43 -2.78
CA GLY A 224 10.74 12.75 -1.40
C GLY A 224 10.21 11.78 -0.32
N SER A 225 9.28 10.88 -0.65
CA SER A 225 8.86 9.81 0.25
C SER A 225 9.87 8.69 0.15
N GLY A 226 10.82 8.64 1.09
CA GLY A 226 12.01 7.78 0.99
C GLY A 226 11.76 6.29 0.71
N GLU A 227 10.57 5.76 0.99
CA GLU A 227 10.15 4.39 0.63
C GLU A 227 9.33 4.34 -0.67
N CYS A 228 8.52 5.36 -0.97
CA CYS A 228 7.70 5.41 -2.18
C CYS A 228 8.45 5.99 -3.39
N SER A 229 9.69 6.45 -3.22
CA SER A 229 10.59 6.87 -4.31
C SER A 229 11.68 5.83 -4.62
N ASP A 230 11.64 4.66 -3.97
CA ASP A 230 12.62 3.58 -4.09
C ASP A 230 12.12 2.45 -5.00
N VAL A 231 12.84 2.21 -6.10
CA VAL A 231 12.50 1.18 -7.09
C VAL A 231 12.52 -0.23 -6.50
N TYR A 232 13.39 -0.52 -5.52
CA TYR A 232 13.51 -1.84 -4.90
C TYR A 232 12.36 -2.17 -3.95
N ARG A 233 11.46 -1.20 -3.69
CA ARG A 233 10.22 -1.40 -2.93
C ARG A 233 9.05 -1.81 -3.80
N VAL A 234 9.16 -1.70 -5.11
CA VAL A 234 8.02 -1.90 -6.02
C VAL A 234 7.52 -3.34 -5.95
N PHE A 235 8.39 -4.33 -6.18
CA PHE A 235 7.96 -5.73 -6.24
C PHE A 235 7.64 -6.33 -4.87
N THR A 236 8.33 -5.93 -3.80
CA THR A 236 7.96 -6.34 -2.43
C THR A 236 6.58 -5.81 -2.05
N THR A 237 6.27 -4.57 -2.41
CA THR A 237 4.97 -3.93 -2.16
C THR A 237 3.86 -4.56 -3.00
N ILE A 238 4.11 -4.81 -4.28
CA ILE A 238 3.16 -5.50 -5.16
C ILE A 238 2.89 -6.91 -4.67
N ALA A 239 3.93 -7.70 -4.35
CA ALA A 239 3.78 -9.06 -3.84
C ALA A 239 2.98 -9.09 -2.53
N HIS A 240 3.27 -8.17 -1.61
CA HIS A 240 2.50 -8.04 -0.38
C HIS A 240 1.02 -7.76 -0.68
N GLN A 241 0.70 -6.84 -1.59
CA GLN A 241 -0.69 -6.54 -1.96
C GLN A 241 -1.38 -7.72 -2.66
N LEU A 242 -0.71 -8.38 -3.61
CA LEU A 242 -1.22 -9.57 -4.32
C LEU A 242 -1.58 -10.71 -3.36
N ALA A 243 -0.77 -10.93 -2.32
CA ALA A 243 -1.04 -11.97 -1.32
C ALA A 243 -2.31 -11.71 -0.49
N HIS A 244 -2.74 -10.44 -0.40
CA HIS A 244 -3.95 -10.04 0.32
C HIS A 244 -5.18 -9.93 -0.59
N SER A 245 -4.99 -9.48 -1.84
CA SER A 245 -6.08 -9.30 -2.80
C SER A 245 -6.50 -10.61 -3.47
N ILE A 246 -5.57 -11.54 -3.68
CA ILE A 246 -5.81 -12.79 -4.40
C ILE A 246 -5.44 -13.98 -3.50
N THR A 247 -6.46 -14.60 -2.91
CA THR A 247 -6.28 -15.72 -1.96
C THR A 247 -5.46 -16.87 -2.54
N ALA A 248 -5.59 -17.16 -3.84
CA ALA A 248 -4.84 -18.21 -4.51
C ALA A 248 -3.32 -17.96 -4.54
N LEU A 249 -2.89 -16.69 -4.51
CA LEU A 249 -1.47 -16.32 -4.50
C LEU A 249 -0.87 -16.30 -3.09
N GLN A 250 -1.68 -16.23 -2.03
CA GLN A 250 -1.21 -16.00 -0.67
C GLN A 250 -0.13 -17.02 -0.24
N SER A 251 -0.40 -18.32 -0.37
CA SER A 251 0.54 -19.36 0.03
C SER A 251 1.82 -19.36 -0.80
N HIS A 252 1.72 -19.07 -2.10
CA HIS A 252 2.83 -18.97 -3.03
C HIS A 252 3.74 -17.80 -2.69
N ILE A 253 3.17 -16.63 -2.41
CA ILE A 253 3.91 -15.42 -2.04
C ILE A 253 4.49 -15.52 -0.63
N VAL A 254 3.79 -16.14 0.33
CA VAL A 254 4.35 -16.40 1.68
C VAL A 254 5.59 -17.30 1.58
N LYS A 255 5.54 -18.34 0.74
CA LYS A 255 6.70 -19.19 0.47
C LYS A 255 7.82 -18.42 -0.22
N ALA A 256 7.51 -17.59 -1.22
CA ALA A 256 8.48 -16.77 -1.93
C ALA A 256 9.14 -15.73 -1.00
N SER A 257 8.38 -15.12 -0.09
CA SER A 257 8.92 -14.19 0.91
C SER A 257 9.96 -14.84 1.81
N ARG A 258 9.72 -16.08 2.25
CA ARG A 258 10.68 -16.87 3.05
C ARG A 258 11.98 -17.16 2.27
N ILE A 259 11.93 -17.27 0.94
CA ILE A 259 13.10 -17.49 0.08
C ILE A 259 13.86 -16.17 -0.15
N HIS A 260 13.12 -15.08 -0.40
CA HIS A 260 13.70 -13.75 -0.54
C HIS A 260 14.43 -13.32 0.75
N GLY A 261 13.97 -13.75 1.93
CA GLY A 261 14.65 -13.48 3.20
C GLY A 261 14.55 -12.01 3.68
N GLY A 262 13.64 -11.22 3.08
CA GLY A 262 13.42 -9.80 3.39
C GLY A 262 14.50 -8.82 2.91
N GLY A 263 14.21 -7.51 2.96
CA GLY A 263 15.15 -6.42 2.67
C GLY A 263 15.15 -5.89 1.21
N THR A 264 16.01 -4.92 0.91
CA THR A 264 16.17 -4.27 -0.41
C THR A 264 17.49 -4.62 -1.13
N GLY A 265 18.30 -5.53 -0.57
CA GLY A 265 19.65 -5.83 -1.07
C GLY A 265 19.71 -6.82 -2.24
N GLN A 266 18.58 -7.24 -2.80
CA GLN A 266 18.53 -8.19 -3.92
C GLN A 266 18.45 -7.47 -5.26
N LEU A 267 19.00 -8.11 -6.31
CA LEU A 267 18.84 -7.63 -7.68
C LEU A 267 17.38 -7.61 -8.07
N LEU A 268 17.00 -6.58 -8.83
CA LEU A 268 15.61 -6.29 -9.19
C LEU A 268 14.96 -7.45 -9.96
N ASP A 269 15.67 -8.05 -10.92
CA ASP A 269 15.21 -9.21 -11.68
C ASP A 269 14.94 -10.43 -10.78
N HIS A 270 15.84 -10.69 -9.83
CA HIS A 270 15.70 -11.83 -8.92
C HIS A 270 14.50 -11.65 -7.98
N GLN A 271 14.32 -10.43 -7.47
CA GLN A 271 13.18 -10.04 -6.66
C GLN A 271 11.87 -10.23 -7.44
N PHE A 272 11.83 -9.76 -8.69
CA PHE A 272 10.67 -9.91 -9.57
C PHE A 272 10.35 -11.36 -9.89
N ASP A 273 11.33 -12.15 -10.34
CA ASP A 273 11.11 -13.54 -10.71
C ASP A 273 10.56 -14.33 -9.51
N THR A 274 11.17 -14.13 -8.33
CA THR A 274 10.81 -14.85 -7.10
C THR A 274 9.46 -14.42 -6.53
N LEU A 275 9.19 -13.11 -6.43
CA LEU A 275 8.03 -12.59 -5.72
C LEU A 275 6.80 -12.36 -6.59
N ILE A 276 6.97 -12.19 -7.91
CA ILE A 276 5.90 -11.82 -8.84
C ILE A 276 5.69 -12.92 -9.88
N LEU A 277 6.70 -13.21 -10.70
CA LEU A 277 6.53 -14.06 -11.87
C LEU A 277 6.20 -15.51 -11.50
N GLU A 278 7.02 -16.14 -10.66
CA GLU A 278 6.81 -17.54 -10.25
C GLU A 278 5.48 -17.76 -9.51
N PRO A 279 5.07 -16.90 -8.55
CA PRO A 279 3.73 -16.99 -7.96
C PRO A 279 2.60 -16.86 -8.99
N LEU A 280 2.69 -15.94 -9.96
CA LEU A 280 1.65 -15.80 -10.98
C LEU A 280 1.60 -17.00 -11.94
N ARG A 281 2.77 -17.56 -12.31
CA ARG A 281 2.85 -18.78 -13.13
C ARG A 281 2.15 -19.98 -12.48
N SER A 282 2.17 -20.07 -11.15
CA SER A 282 1.49 -21.15 -10.42
C SER A 282 -0.03 -21.18 -10.63
N LEU A 283 -0.63 -20.10 -11.14
CA LEU A 283 -2.06 -20.01 -11.42
C LEU A 283 -2.41 -20.20 -12.91
N LEU A 284 -1.43 -20.44 -13.78
CA LEU A 284 -1.69 -20.63 -15.23
C LEU A 284 -2.56 -21.85 -15.52
N ASP A 285 -2.49 -22.88 -14.69
CA ASP A 285 -3.28 -24.11 -14.83
C ASP A 285 -4.73 -23.95 -14.34
N ILE A 286 -5.06 -22.83 -13.68
CA ILE A 286 -6.41 -22.55 -13.20
C ILE A 286 -7.23 -22.00 -14.36
N SER A 287 -8.22 -22.76 -14.80
CA SER A 287 -9.19 -22.31 -15.79
C SER A 287 -10.02 -21.13 -15.26
N ASP A 288 -10.37 -20.19 -16.15
CA ASP A 288 -11.24 -19.05 -15.86
C ASP A 288 -10.75 -18.10 -14.74
N MET A 289 -9.43 -17.90 -14.64
CA MET A 289 -8.87 -16.89 -13.74
C MET A 289 -9.41 -15.49 -14.08
N PRO A 290 -9.90 -14.72 -13.08
CA PRO A 290 -10.33 -13.35 -13.31
C PRO A 290 -9.14 -12.47 -13.69
N ILE A 291 -9.42 -11.42 -14.46
CA ILE A 291 -8.40 -10.41 -14.79
C ILE A 291 -7.94 -9.73 -13.50
N ILE A 292 -6.62 -9.73 -13.30
CA ILE A 292 -5.91 -9.07 -12.21
C ILE A 292 -5.24 -7.81 -12.77
N LEU A 293 -5.44 -6.69 -12.08
CA LEU A 293 -4.89 -5.39 -12.46
C LEU A 293 -3.74 -4.99 -11.54
N LEU A 294 -2.63 -4.57 -12.16
CA LEU A 294 -1.54 -3.86 -11.52
C LEU A 294 -1.56 -2.41 -11.97
N VAL A 295 -1.46 -1.47 -11.04
CA VAL A 295 -1.40 -0.03 -11.35
C VAL A 295 -0.10 0.55 -10.82
N VAL A 296 0.70 1.17 -11.68
CA VAL A 296 1.95 1.84 -11.32
C VAL A 296 1.86 3.30 -11.77
N ASP A 297 1.85 4.23 -10.82
CA ASP A 297 1.73 5.67 -11.08
C ASP A 297 2.98 6.44 -10.68
N GLY A 298 3.33 7.45 -11.46
CA GLY A 298 4.40 8.39 -11.14
C GLY A 298 5.80 7.81 -11.33
N VAL A 299 6.02 6.93 -12.30
CA VAL A 299 7.35 6.29 -12.53
C VAL A 299 8.50 7.31 -12.62
N ASP A 300 8.22 8.52 -13.12
CA ASP A 300 9.14 9.66 -13.17
C ASP A 300 9.52 10.25 -11.81
N GLU A 301 8.76 9.98 -10.75
CA GLU A 301 9.00 10.41 -9.37
C GLU A 301 9.92 9.45 -8.58
N CYS A 302 10.48 8.42 -9.22
CA CYS A 302 11.47 7.54 -8.61
C CYS A 302 12.85 8.21 -8.51
N GLU A 303 13.27 8.51 -7.27
CA GLU A 303 14.52 9.19 -6.94
C GLU A 303 15.63 8.22 -6.54
N LYS A 304 15.31 7.21 -5.72
CA LYS A 304 16.29 6.23 -5.24
C LYS A 304 16.41 5.09 -6.24
N LYS A 305 17.30 5.29 -7.21
CA LYS A 305 17.58 4.30 -8.25
C LYS A 305 19.05 4.32 -8.64
N PRO A 306 19.71 3.16 -8.73
CA PRO A 306 20.90 3.06 -9.56
C PRO A 306 20.50 3.30 -11.03
N GLU A 307 21.48 3.69 -11.83
CA GLU A 307 21.30 3.91 -13.26
C GLU A 307 20.72 2.66 -13.93
N GLY A 308 19.68 2.83 -14.76
CA GLY A 308 19.03 1.71 -15.47
C GLY A 308 17.93 0.97 -14.70
N ALA A 309 17.82 1.11 -13.37
CA ALA A 309 16.87 0.30 -12.58
C ALA A 309 15.38 0.56 -12.91
N VAL A 310 15.00 1.81 -13.22
CA VAL A 310 13.63 2.13 -13.65
C VAL A 310 13.31 1.53 -15.03
N PRO A 311 14.16 1.70 -16.07
CA PRO A 311 14.03 0.96 -17.32
C PRO A 311 13.88 -0.57 -17.12
N ASP A 312 14.67 -1.17 -16.24
CA ASP A 312 14.61 -2.61 -15.98
C ASP A 312 13.29 -3.02 -15.32
N MET A 313 12.85 -2.28 -14.30
CA MET A 313 11.52 -2.46 -13.68
C MET A 313 10.40 -2.44 -14.74
N LEU A 314 10.43 -1.47 -15.65
CA LEU A 314 9.43 -1.35 -16.71
C LEU A 314 9.45 -2.55 -17.65
N ARG A 315 10.64 -3.00 -18.08
CA ARG A 315 10.79 -4.19 -18.93
C ARG A 315 10.24 -5.44 -18.25
N LEU A 316 10.46 -5.59 -16.94
CA LEU A 316 9.92 -6.71 -16.16
C LEU A 316 8.39 -6.65 -16.07
N LEU A 317 7.80 -5.47 -15.84
CA LEU A 317 6.35 -5.29 -15.85
C LEU A 317 5.73 -5.64 -17.23
N LEU A 318 6.40 -5.24 -18.32
CA LEU A 318 5.98 -5.60 -19.68
C LEU A 318 6.10 -7.11 -19.93
N LYS A 319 7.18 -7.73 -19.46
CA LYS A 319 7.41 -9.19 -19.55
C LYS A 319 6.29 -9.97 -18.86
N VAL A 320 5.96 -9.66 -17.60
CA VAL A 320 4.90 -10.40 -16.89
C VAL A 320 3.53 -10.21 -17.53
N ALA A 321 3.22 -9.00 -18.01
CA ALA A 321 1.96 -8.74 -18.71
C ALA A 321 1.81 -9.57 -19.99
N GLN A 322 2.91 -10.00 -20.61
CA GLN A 322 2.91 -10.87 -21.78
C GLN A 322 2.83 -12.34 -21.42
N GLU A 323 3.57 -12.77 -20.40
CA GLU A 323 3.61 -14.16 -19.98
C GLU A 323 2.35 -14.61 -19.26
N ILE A 324 1.65 -13.70 -18.57
CA ILE A 324 0.48 -14.01 -17.75
C ILE A 324 -0.80 -13.49 -18.44
N PRO A 325 -1.65 -14.37 -19.00
CA PRO A 325 -2.83 -13.97 -19.79
C PRO A 325 -3.88 -13.19 -19.01
N PHE A 326 -4.04 -13.50 -17.72
CA PHE A 326 -5.01 -12.85 -16.85
C PHE A 326 -4.47 -11.59 -16.17
N LEU A 327 -3.25 -11.15 -16.46
CA LEU A 327 -2.65 -9.96 -15.87
C LEU A 327 -2.74 -8.76 -16.82
N ARG A 328 -3.21 -7.62 -16.31
CA ARG A 328 -3.18 -6.34 -17.00
C ARG A 328 -2.42 -5.29 -16.16
N VAL A 329 -1.67 -4.42 -16.83
CA VAL A 329 -0.82 -3.42 -16.17
C VAL A 329 -1.13 -2.02 -16.69
N LEU A 330 -1.54 -1.11 -15.81
CA LEU A 330 -1.64 0.32 -16.08
C LEU A 330 -0.37 1.00 -15.58
N ILE A 331 0.29 1.76 -16.45
CA ILE A 331 1.45 2.59 -16.09
C ILE A 331 1.11 4.04 -16.40
N ALA A 332 1.18 4.90 -15.39
CA ALA A 332 1.00 6.34 -15.51
C ALA A 332 2.32 7.07 -15.29
N THR A 333 2.77 7.86 -16.27
CA THR A 333 4.13 8.44 -16.24
C THR A 333 4.28 9.69 -17.11
N ARG A 334 5.32 10.51 -16.85
CA ARG A 334 5.77 11.53 -17.79
C ARG A 334 6.56 10.92 -18.95
N PRO A 335 6.57 11.57 -20.14
CA PRO A 335 7.31 11.09 -21.30
C PRO A 335 8.82 11.42 -21.18
N GLU A 336 9.46 11.01 -20.08
CA GLU A 336 10.91 11.17 -19.91
C GLU A 336 11.65 10.23 -20.88
N PRO A 337 12.75 10.66 -21.53
CA PRO A 337 13.40 9.87 -22.57
C PRO A 337 13.74 8.43 -22.15
N TYR A 338 14.36 8.27 -20.98
CA TYR A 338 14.76 6.95 -20.46
C TYR A 338 13.57 6.01 -20.16
N ILE A 339 12.39 6.56 -19.85
CA ILE A 339 11.16 5.80 -19.61
C ILE A 339 10.57 5.39 -20.95
N MET A 340 10.43 6.34 -21.87
CA MET A 340 9.84 6.11 -23.19
C MET A 340 10.69 5.13 -24.00
N ASP A 341 12.01 5.26 -23.96
CA ASP A 341 12.93 4.33 -24.59
C ASP A 341 12.75 2.92 -24.04
N ALA A 342 12.63 2.74 -22.73
CA ALA A 342 12.41 1.44 -22.11
C ALA A 342 11.08 0.81 -22.56
N LEU A 343 10.00 1.60 -22.59
CA LEU A 343 8.67 1.15 -23.02
C LEU A 343 8.61 0.83 -24.52
N ASN A 344 9.33 1.58 -25.37
CA ASN A 344 9.37 1.38 -26.82
C ASN A 344 10.36 0.28 -27.26
N SER A 345 11.40 0.03 -26.47
CA SER A 345 12.42 -0.99 -26.79
C SER A 345 11.90 -2.42 -26.71
N CYS A 346 10.69 -2.63 -26.19
CA CYS A 346 10.09 -3.96 -26.13
C CYS A 346 9.55 -4.38 -27.51
N PRO A 347 9.95 -5.53 -28.07
CA PRO A 347 9.58 -5.99 -29.42
C PRO A 347 8.10 -6.38 -29.59
N HIS A 348 7.21 -5.93 -28.70
CA HIS A 348 5.86 -6.46 -28.52
C HIS A 348 4.81 -5.34 -28.56
N GLY A 349 4.97 -4.38 -29.48
CA GLY A 349 4.15 -3.17 -29.57
C GLY A 349 2.64 -3.40 -29.58
N ASN A 350 2.16 -4.57 -30.04
CA ASN A 350 0.74 -4.92 -30.05
C ASN A 350 0.14 -5.16 -28.65
N THR A 351 0.97 -5.31 -27.62
CA THR A 351 0.53 -5.51 -26.22
C THR A 351 0.17 -4.18 -25.54
N ILE A 352 0.66 -3.06 -26.06
CA ILE A 352 0.62 -1.76 -25.39
C ILE A 352 -0.43 -0.85 -26.03
N ILE A 353 -1.33 -0.31 -25.21
CA ILE A 353 -2.21 0.80 -25.56
C ILE A 353 -1.56 2.10 -25.07
N TRP A 354 -1.38 3.05 -25.98
CA TRP A 354 -0.82 4.36 -25.67
C TRP A 354 -1.92 5.42 -25.60
N ARG A 355 -1.95 6.17 -24.49
CA ARG A 355 -2.89 7.28 -24.32
C ARG A 355 -2.17 8.55 -23.86
N ASP A 356 -2.12 9.53 -24.75
CA ASP A 356 -1.48 10.83 -24.52
C ASP A 356 -2.49 11.84 -23.96
N LEU A 357 -2.34 12.22 -22.70
CA LEU A 357 -3.20 13.20 -22.06
C LEU A 357 -3.12 14.60 -22.68
N GLN A 358 -2.07 14.92 -23.43
CA GLN A 358 -1.95 16.21 -24.12
C GLN A 358 -2.85 16.31 -25.35
N LYS A 359 -3.31 15.17 -25.89
CA LYS A 359 -4.13 15.11 -27.10
C LYS A 359 -5.62 14.91 -26.79
N GLU A 360 -6.00 14.98 -25.52
CA GLU A 360 -7.39 14.82 -25.10
C GLU A 360 -8.20 16.07 -25.45
N PRO A 361 -9.31 15.95 -26.20
CA PRO A 361 -10.08 17.10 -26.66
C PRO A 361 -10.93 17.74 -25.55
N ASP A 362 -11.31 16.97 -24.52
CA ASP A 362 -12.29 17.39 -23.51
C ASP A 362 -11.66 18.11 -22.29
N VAL A 363 -10.34 18.38 -22.32
CA VAL A 363 -9.58 18.86 -21.15
C VAL A 363 -10.13 20.18 -20.61
N ASP A 364 -10.40 21.15 -21.48
CA ASP A 364 -10.93 22.46 -21.05
C ASP A 364 -12.34 22.34 -20.47
N SER A 365 -13.17 21.46 -21.03
CA SER A 365 -14.50 21.18 -20.49
C SER A 365 -14.41 20.55 -19.10
N ASP A 366 -13.48 19.61 -18.92
CA ASP A 366 -13.25 18.98 -17.62
C ASP A 366 -12.69 19.97 -16.59
N ILE A 367 -11.75 20.85 -16.99
CA ILE A 367 -11.22 21.92 -16.13
C ILE A 367 -12.34 22.88 -15.73
N ARG A 368 -13.20 23.26 -16.67
CA ARG A 368 -14.34 24.13 -16.41
C ARG A 368 -15.29 23.51 -15.39
N ALA A 369 -15.67 22.24 -15.59
CA ALA A 369 -16.52 21.50 -14.68
C ALA A 369 -15.90 21.38 -13.27
N PHE A 370 -14.58 21.21 -13.18
CA PHE A 370 -13.84 21.26 -11.92
C PHE A 370 -13.98 22.61 -11.21
N ILE A 371 -13.72 23.72 -11.91
CA ILE A 371 -13.80 25.07 -11.33
C ILE A 371 -15.24 25.38 -10.88
N ASP A 372 -16.23 25.12 -11.72
CA ASP A 372 -17.64 25.38 -11.39
C ASP A 372 -18.09 24.59 -10.15
N ALA A 373 -17.66 23.33 -10.02
CA ALA A 373 -18.00 22.51 -8.86
C ALA A 373 -17.37 23.04 -7.57
N GLU A 374 -16.11 23.47 -7.60
CA GLU A 374 -15.43 24.04 -6.43
C GLU A 374 -16.05 25.39 -6.02
N PHE A 375 -16.41 26.23 -7.00
CA PHE A 375 -17.09 27.50 -6.75
C PHE A 375 -18.50 27.29 -6.17
N SER A 376 -19.23 26.29 -6.68
CA SER A 376 -20.56 25.94 -6.17
C SER A 376 -20.51 25.48 -4.70
N LYS A 377 -19.49 24.68 -4.33
CA LYS A 377 -19.25 24.28 -2.93
C LYS A 377 -19.01 25.49 -2.04
N CYS A 378 -18.23 26.47 -2.52
CA CYS A 378 -17.92 27.69 -1.75
C CYS A 378 -19.13 28.61 -1.61
N THR A 379 -19.90 28.78 -2.68
CA THR A 379 -21.13 29.60 -2.68
C THR A 379 -22.15 29.04 -1.67
N THR A 380 -22.35 27.73 -1.66
CA THR A 380 -23.26 27.05 -0.72
C THR A 380 -22.83 27.23 0.73
N ALA A 381 -21.52 27.31 0.99
CA ALA A 381 -20.96 27.48 2.32
C ALA A 381 -20.89 28.96 2.79
N GLY A 382 -21.35 29.90 1.96
CA GLY A 382 -21.38 31.33 2.26
C GLY A 382 -20.04 32.07 2.08
N GLU A 383 -20.14 33.40 2.01
CA GLU A 383 -19.00 34.34 1.97
C GLU A 383 -18.11 34.26 0.71
N PHE A 384 -18.63 33.78 -0.42
CA PHE A 384 -17.92 33.68 -1.70
C PHE A 384 -18.62 34.52 -2.78
N THR A 385 -18.16 35.75 -3.02
CA THR A 385 -18.82 36.72 -3.92
C THR A 385 -18.27 36.70 -5.35
N LEU A 386 -17.19 35.96 -5.63
CA LEU A 386 -16.54 35.96 -6.95
C LEU A 386 -17.50 35.67 -8.10
N CYS A 387 -18.42 34.71 -7.94
CA CYS A 387 -19.36 34.37 -9.02
C CYS A 387 -20.44 35.45 -9.24
N GLU A 388 -20.74 36.25 -8.21
CA GLU A 388 -21.68 37.37 -8.29
C GLU A 388 -21.02 38.57 -8.98
N GLU A 389 -19.76 38.85 -8.63
CA GLU A 389 -18.99 39.98 -9.17
C GLU A 389 -18.42 39.68 -10.57
N HIS A 390 -18.07 38.43 -10.86
CA HIS A 390 -17.44 37.98 -12.09
C HIS A 390 -18.08 36.68 -12.60
N SER A 391 -19.23 36.81 -13.26
CA SER A 391 -19.98 35.67 -13.80
C SER A 391 -19.19 34.82 -14.83
N ASP A 392 -18.18 35.40 -15.48
CA ASP A 392 -17.31 34.75 -16.45
C ASP A 392 -16.04 34.14 -15.83
N ALA A 393 -15.84 34.28 -14.50
CA ALA A 393 -14.59 33.90 -13.83
C ALA A 393 -14.16 32.48 -14.15
N ALA A 394 -15.06 31.51 -14.06
CA ALA A 394 -14.73 30.11 -14.35
C ALA A 394 -14.33 29.90 -15.84
N GLN A 395 -14.86 30.68 -16.78
CA GLN A 395 -14.45 30.59 -18.20
C GLN A 395 -13.06 31.15 -18.40
N THR A 396 -12.81 32.30 -17.79
CA THR A 396 -11.53 33.00 -17.87
C THR A 396 -10.42 32.16 -17.24
N LEU A 397 -10.67 31.59 -16.06
CA LEU A 397 -9.71 30.70 -15.40
C LEU A 397 -9.46 29.40 -16.18
N THR A 398 -10.48 28.85 -16.84
CA THR A 398 -10.31 27.70 -17.74
C THR A 398 -9.33 28.03 -18.86
N ARG A 399 -9.55 29.16 -19.57
CA ARG A 399 -8.66 29.61 -20.64
C ARG A 399 -7.24 29.88 -20.16
N LEU A 400 -7.09 30.46 -18.97
CA LEU A 400 -5.79 30.72 -18.36
C LEU A 400 -5.04 29.43 -18.00
N SER A 401 -5.78 28.36 -17.69
CA SER A 401 -5.21 27.07 -17.30
C SER A 401 -4.54 26.35 -18.47
N ASP A 402 -4.87 26.68 -19.72
CA ASP A 402 -4.20 26.17 -20.93
C ASP A 402 -4.09 24.63 -20.92
N GLY A 403 -5.18 23.95 -20.53
CA GLY A 403 -5.23 22.50 -20.39
C GLY A 403 -4.54 21.89 -19.14
N LEU A 404 -3.98 22.70 -18.24
CA LEU A 404 -3.29 22.21 -17.03
C LEU A 404 -4.20 22.22 -15.79
N PHE A 405 -4.55 21.03 -15.29
CA PHE A 405 -5.27 20.87 -14.03
C PHE A 405 -4.50 21.40 -12.82
N ILE A 406 -3.17 21.27 -12.80
CA ILE A 406 -2.37 21.81 -11.68
C ILE A 406 -2.52 23.33 -11.58
N PHE A 407 -2.60 24.03 -12.71
CA PHE A 407 -2.81 25.47 -12.75
C PHE A 407 -4.21 25.82 -12.22
N ALA A 408 -5.24 25.18 -12.79
CA ALA A 408 -6.63 25.39 -12.38
C ALA A 408 -6.83 25.11 -10.87
N SER A 409 -6.31 23.98 -10.38
CA SER A 409 -6.43 23.59 -8.98
C SER A 409 -5.68 24.54 -8.04
N THR A 410 -4.50 25.03 -8.42
CA THR A 410 -3.73 26.01 -7.65
C THR A 410 -4.50 27.33 -7.54
N ILE A 411 -5.07 27.83 -8.64
CA ILE A 411 -5.88 29.06 -8.61
C ILE A 411 -7.13 28.89 -7.78
N VAL A 412 -7.90 27.82 -8.01
CA VAL A 412 -9.14 27.58 -7.28
C VAL A 412 -8.86 27.48 -5.79
N LYS A 413 -7.80 26.77 -5.38
CA LYS A 413 -7.36 26.73 -3.98
C LYS A 413 -7.01 28.14 -3.46
N TYR A 414 -6.22 28.92 -4.19
CA TYR A 414 -5.85 30.28 -3.80
C TYR A 414 -7.08 31.20 -3.62
N LEU A 415 -8.06 31.12 -4.51
CA LEU A 415 -9.28 31.93 -4.44
C LEU A 415 -10.22 31.48 -3.31
N THR A 416 -10.31 30.18 -3.06
CA THR A 416 -11.26 29.61 -2.10
C THR A 416 -10.74 29.59 -0.66
N GLN A 417 -9.41 29.70 -0.45
CA GLN A 417 -8.80 29.77 0.89
C GLN A 417 -9.26 30.98 1.71
N SER A 418 -9.54 32.10 1.06
CA SER A 418 -10.11 33.29 1.71
C SER A 418 -11.32 33.75 0.91
N ARG A 419 -12.43 33.04 1.07
CA ARG A 419 -13.66 33.24 0.28
C ARG A 419 -14.10 34.71 0.21
N ARG A 420 -13.98 35.44 1.31
CA ARG A 420 -14.30 36.89 1.40
C ARG A 420 -13.46 37.78 0.48
N LEU A 421 -12.24 37.36 0.18
CA LEU A 421 -11.28 38.09 -0.67
C LEU A 421 -11.20 37.47 -2.09
N SER A 422 -12.09 36.54 -2.42
CA SER A 422 -12.02 35.79 -3.69
C SER A 422 -12.07 36.70 -4.92
N ALA A 423 -12.92 37.72 -4.93
CA ALA A 423 -13.01 38.70 -6.01
C ALA A 423 -11.77 39.60 -6.11
N GLU A 424 -11.26 40.10 -4.98
CA GLU A 424 -10.01 40.87 -4.95
C GLU A 424 -8.83 40.06 -5.47
N ARG A 425 -8.66 38.83 -4.97
CA ARG A 425 -7.61 37.90 -5.39
C ARG A 425 -7.69 37.55 -6.87
N TYR A 426 -8.91 37.38 -7.40
CA TYR A 426 -9.13 37.16 -8.83
C TYR A 426 -8.66 38.35 -9.66
N ASN A 427 -9.02 39.58 -9.28
CA ASN A 427 -8.61 40.79 -9.99
C ASN A 427 -7.09 41.00 -9.97
N VAL A 428 -6.44 40.74 -8.82
CA VAL A 428 -4.97 40.76 -8.71
C VAL A 428 -4.34 39.75 -9.65
N LEU A 429 -4.86 38.52 -9.71
CA LEU A 429 -4.35 37.47 -10.56
C LEU A 429 -4.44 37.85 -12.04
N LEU A 430 -5.58 38.39 -12.48
CA LEU A 430 -5.74 38.87 -13.85
C LEU A 430 -4.83 40.07 -14.17
N GLY A 431 -4.65 40.99 -13.22
CA GLY A 431 -3.74 42.12 -13.35
C GLY A 431 -2.30 41.65 -13.60
N ALA A 432 -1.81 40.69 -12.80
CA ALA A 432 -0.48 40.13 -12.96
C ALA A 432 -0.27 39.40 -14.31
N GLN A 433 -1.29 38.71 -14.80
CA GLN A 433 -1.24 37.99 -16.09
C GLN A 433 -1.28 38.94 -17.30
N SER A 434 -1.93 40.09 -17.19
CA SER A 434 -2.03 41.07 -18.29
C SER A 434 -0.68 41.67 -18.73
N HIS A 435 0.35 41.57 -17.89
CA HIS A 435 1.69 42.10 -18.15
C HIS A 435 2.62 41.14 -18.89
N LEU A 436 2.22 39.87 -19.06
CA LEU A 436 3.00 38.87 -19.76
C LEU A 436 2.15 38.35 -20.93
N GLY A 437 2.52 38.74 -22.15
CA GLY A 437 1.92 38.21 -23.38
C GLY A 437 2.06 36.68 -23.49
N SER A 438 1.63 36.12 -24.63
CA SER A 438 1.61 34.68 -24.98
C SER A 438 2.97 33.93 -24.79
N GLY A 439 3.41 33.78 -23.55
CA GLY A 439 4.61 33.03 -23.16
C GLY A 439 4.33 31.54 -23.05
N ASN A 440 5.40 30.75 -23.02
CA ASN A 440 5.36 29.31 -22.80
C ASN A 440 4.61 28.96 -21.49
N ILE A 441 3.99 27.79 -21.43
CA ILE A 441 3.15 27.30 -20.32
C ILE A 441 3.86 27.37 -18.96
N TYR A 442 5.18 27.17 -18.94
CA TYR A 442 6.01 27.30 -17.74
C TYR A 442 6.09 28.75 -17.26
N ASN A 443 6.15 29.73 -18.17
CA ASN A 443 6.15 31.15 -17.80
C ASN A 443 4.79 31.54 -17.17
N LYS A 444 3.69 30.96 -17.63
CA LYS A 444 2.35 31.19 -17.03
C LYS A 444 2.29 30.62 -15.60
N LEU A 445 2.81 29.42 -15.39
CA LEU A 445 2.94 28.81 -14.05
C LEU A 445 3.85 29.63 -13.14
N ASP A 446 5.02 30.05 -13.63
CA ASP A 446 5.95 30.89 -12.88
C ASP A 446 5.30 32.22 -12.49
N THR A 447 4.58 32.86 -13.42
CA THR A 447 3.84 34.09 -13.15
C THR A 447 2.76 33.88 -12.08
N LEU A 448 2.04 32.75 -12.16
CA LEU A 448 1.06 32.38 -11.16
C LEU A 448 1.71 32.21 -9.77
N TYR A 449 2.78 31.41 -9.68
CA TYR A 449 3.47 31.19 -8.42
C TYR A 449 4.11 32.46 -7.87
N VAL A 450 4.75 33.26 -8.72
CA VAL A 450 5.33 34.57 -8.34
C VAL A 450 4.25 35.52 -7.85
N GLY A 451 3.07 35.54 -8.48
CA GLY A 451 1.94 36.35 -8.03
C GLY A 451 1.39 35.91 -6.67
N ILE A 452 1.18 34.60 -6.50
CA ILE A 452 0.70 34.02 -5.23
C ILE A 452 1.72 34.27 -4.12
N ILE A 453 2.99 33.91 -4.33
CA ILE A 453 4.08 34.10 -3.37
C ILE A 453 4.25 35.59 -3.08
N GLY A 454 4.32 36.45 -4.09
CA GLY A 454 4.47 37.89 -3.92
C GLY A 454 3.40 38.50 -3.03
N LYS A 455 2.15 38.05 -3.16
CA LYS A 455 1.05 38.46 -2.28
C LYS A 455 1.13 37.88 -0.88
N SER A 456 1.56 36.63 -0.72
CA SER A 456 1.76 36.01 0.61
C SER A 456 2.83 36.69 1.46
N PHE A 457 3.68 37.53 0.86
CA PHE A 457 4.73 38.30 1.54
C PHE A 457 4.57 39.82 1.39
N GLU A 458 3.40 40.31 0.95
CA GLU A 458 3.15 41.74 0.71
C GLU A 458 3.27 42.60 1.98
N ASP A 459 2.78 42.08 3.11
CA ASP A 459 2.80 42.71 4.42
C ASP A 459 4.22 42.91 4.99
N ILE A 460 5.19 42.10 4.54
CA ILE A 460 6.59 42.22 4.96
C ILE A 460 7.47 42.94 3.94
N GLN A 461 6.94 43.39 2.79
CA GLN A 461 7.74 44.10 1.77
C GLN A 461 8.38 45.40 2.30
N GLY A 462 7.77 46.02 3.32
CA GLY A 462 8.33 47.18 4.01
C GLY A 462 9.52 46.87 4.93
N ASP A 463 9.73 45.60 5.30
CA ASP A 463 10.84 45.18 6.16
C ASP A 463 11.98 44.61 5.31
N SER A 464 12.94 45.48 4.98
CA SER A 464 14.09 45.12 4.15
C SER A 464 14.96 44.01 4.76
N LYS A 465 15.00 43.88 6.09
CA LYS A 465 15.77 42.81 6.76
C LYS A 465 15.02 41.49 6.66
N HIS A 466 13.72 41.48 6.92
CA HIS A 466 12.89 40.29 6.79
C HIS A 466 12.88 39.75 5.36
N ILE A 467 12.74 40.63 4.36
CA ILE A 467 12.82 40.25 2.94
C ILE A 467 14.21 39.68 2.57
N ALA A 468 15.30 40.20 3.14
CA ALA A 468 16.62 39.65 2.90
C ALA A 468 16.73 38.21 3.41
N TYR A 469 16.18 37.92 4.60
CA TYR A 469 16.11 36.56 5.14
C TYR A 469 15.22 35.64 4.30
N VAL A 470 14.05 36.10 3.86
CA VAL A 470 13.17 35.34 2.96
C VAL A 470 13.88 35.02 1.65
N LYS A 471 14.61 35.97 1.06
CA LYS A 471 15.42 35.72 -0.15
C LYS A 471 16.54 34.72 0.09
N GLN A 472 17.20 34.76 1.23
CA GLN A 472 18.20 33.76 1.61
C GLN A 472 17.58 32.37 1.77
N LEU A 473 16.41 32.27 2.40
CA LEU A 473 15.67 31.01 2.54
C LEU A 473 15.22 30.47 1.17
N LEU A 474 14.66 31.30 0.29
CA LEU A 474 14.30 30.90 -1.07
C LEU A 474 15.52 30.44 -1.89
N THR A 475 16.65 31.14 -1.75
CA THR A 475 17.91 30.77 -2.40
C THR A 475 18.41 29.42 -1.87
N TRP A 476 18.33 29.22 -0.55
CA TRP A 476 18.69 27.95 0.08
C TRP A 476 17.79 26.81 -0.41
N VAL A 477 16.46 27.01 -0.45
CA VAL A 477 15.52 26.04 -1.03
C VAL A 477 15.88 25.75 -2.48
N ALA A 478 16.07 26.77 -3.32
CA ALA A 478 16.39 26.56 -4.73
C ALA A 478 17.71 25.81 -4.96
N LEU A 479 18.72 26.02 -4.11
CA LEU A 479 20.05 25.42 -4.24
C LEU A 479 20.18 24.03 -3.60
N PHE A 480 19.48 23.76 -2.49
CA PHE A 480 19.64 22.52 -1.71
C PHE A 480 18.54 21.48 -1.93
N HIS A 481 17.44 21.81 -2.60
CA HIS A 481 16.32 20.88 -2.79
C HIS A 481 16.54 19.72 -3.81
N PRO A 482 17.66 19.60 -4.56
CA PRO A 482 17.93 18.36 -5.29
C PRO A 482 19.09 17.49 -4.75
N PHE A 483 19.86 17.88 -3.73
CA PHE A 483 21.01 17.08 -3.29
C PHE A 483 21.28 17.14 -1.78
N SER A 484 20.82 16.14 -1.02
CA SER A 484 21.75 15.40 -0.15
C SER A 484 21.10 14.13 0.38
N GLU A 485 21.72 12.98 0.08
CA GLU A 485 21.38 11.68 0.66
C GLU A 485 21.82 11.55 2.13
N ASN A 486 22.34 12.61 2.77
CA ASN A 486 23.03 12.50 4.07
C ASN A 486 22.90 13.72 5.01
N SER A 487 21.88 14.57 4.89
CA SER A 487 21.75 15.73 5.80
C SER A 487 20.40 15.84 6.49
N GLU A 488 20.13 14.91 7.41
CA GLU A 488 19.19 15.18 8.50
C GLU A 488 19.67 16.34 9.40
N ALA A 489 20.94 16.73 9.32
CA ALA A 489 21.55 17.76 10.17
C ALA A 489 21.33 19.21 9.70
N VAL A 490 21.02 19.48 8.43
CA VAL A 490 20.89 20.86 7.89
C VAL A 490 19.44 21.28 7.66
N ALA A 491 18.48 20.37 7.80
CA ALA A 491 17.07 20.61 7.49
C ALA A 491 16.20 20.91 8.74
N SER A 492 16.78 21.51 9.79
CA SER A 492 16.03 21.96 10.97
C SER A 492 16.09 23.47 11.09
N ALA A 493 15.04 24.09 11.66
CA ALA A 493 15.05 25.53 11.95
C ALA A 493 16.26 25.93 12.82
N ALA A 494 16.73 25.04 13.69
CA ALA A 494 17.95 25.20 14.48
C ALA A 494 19.25 25.24 13.62
N GLY A 495 19.30 24.51 12.51
CA GLY A 495 20.42 24.57 11.55
C GLY A 495 20.50 25.90 10.80
N LEU A 496 19.34 26.51 10.51
CA LEU A 496 19.25 27.82 9.84
C LEU A 496 19.54 28.98 10.81
N GLU A 497 19.20 28.83 12.10
CA GLU A 497 19.59 29.76 13.17
C GLU A 497 21.12 29.84 13.32
N THR A 498 21.81 28.71 13.16
CA THR A 498 23.28 28.65 13.15
C THR A 498 23.89 29.40 11.95
N SER A 499 23.12 29.58 10.87
CA SER A 499 23.49 30.36 9.68
C SER A 499 23.09 31.84 9.77
N GLY A 500 22.60 32.28 10.95
CA GLY A 500 22.23 33.67 11.21
C GLY A 500 20.81 34.06 10.78
N ILE A 501 19.96 33.09 10.40
CA ILE A 501 18.55 33.32 10.05
C ILE A 501 17.67 33.00 11.27
N PRO A 502 16.93 33.97 11.84
CA PRO A 502 16.09 33.71 13.01
C PRO A 502 15.08 32.57 12.79
N THR A 503 14.96 31.68 13.78
CA THR A 503 13.99 30.57 13.76
C THR A 503 12.55 31.05 13.56
N SER A 504 12.18 32.19 14.14
CA SER A 504 10.86 32.81 13.96
C SER A 504 10.58 33.20 12.51
N ILE A 505 11.57 33.74 11.80
CA ILE A 505 11.46 34.10 10.38
C ILE A 505 11.39 32.85 9.51
N THR A 506 12.17 31.83 9.84
CA THR A 506 12.13 30.54 9.14
C THR A 506 10.76 29.90 9.25
N LEU A 507 10.15 29.90 10.44
CA LEU A 507 8.81 29.36 10.66
C LEU A 507 7.74 30.22 9.95
N ASP A 508 7.81 31.54 10.06
CA ASP A 508 6.89 32.46 9.35
C ASP A 508 6.98 32.28 7.82
N PHE A 509 8.19 32.15 7.28
CA PHE A 509 8.42 31.86 5.86
C PHE A 509 7.85 30.50 5.45
N LEU A 510 8.11 29.44 6.21
CA LEU A 510 7.60 28.10 5.93
C LEU A 510 6.08 28.04 6.03
N ASP A 511 5.48 28.73 7.01
CA ASP A 511 4.02 28.80 7.17
C ASP A 511 3.40 29.59 6.01
N ARG A 512 3.99 30.71 5.59
CA ARG A 512 3.55 31.47 4.40
C ARG A 512 3.71 30.67 3.12
N LEU A 513 4.82 29.95 2.93
CA LEU A 513 5.00 29.06 1.79
C LEU A 513 4.00 27.90 1.83
N ARG A 514 3.76 27.27 2.98
CA ARG A 514 2.73 26.23 3.13
C ARG A 514 1.35 26.77 2.84
N LEU A 515 1.03 27.99 3.28
CA LEU A 515 -0.23 28.64 2.96
C LEU A 515 -0.35 28.97 1.47
N ALA A 516 0.76 29.32 0.81
CA ALA A 516 0.84 29.69 -0.61
C ALA A 516 0.89 28.50 -1.57
N THR A 517 1.57 27.41 -1.19
CA THR A 517 1.89 26.26 -2.05
C THR A 517 1.20 24.97 -1.62
N GLN A 518 0.71 24.90 -0.37
CA GLN A 518 0.15 23.72 0.30
C GLN A 518 0.89 22.42 -0.03
N ALA A 519 2.22 22.47 -0.02
CA ALA A 519 3.03 21.28 0.08
C ALA A 519 2.65 20.55 1.39
N SER A 520 2.29 19.26 1.31
CA SER A 520 1.97 18.41 2.46
C SER A 520 2.97 18.65 3.61
N PRO A 521 2.58 18.58 4.90
CA PRO A 521 3.49 18.81 6.04
C PRO A 521 4.80 17.99 5.96
N ASN A 522 4.79 16.88 5.22
CA ASN A 522 5.93 15.99 5.00
C ASN A 522 6.83 16.34 3.79
N SER A 523 6.49 17.36 3.00
CA SER A 523 7.21 17.74 1.77
C SER A 523 8.14 18.94 1.94
N LEU A 524 8.12 19.57 3.12
CA LEU A 524 9.13 20.51 3.59
C LEU A 524 9.64 20.01 4.94
N PRO A 525 10.93 20.21 5.28
CA PRO A 525 11.51 19.66 6.49
C PRO A 525 10.67 20.01 7.73
N ILE A 526 10.20 19.00 8.45
CA ILE A 526 9.55 19.17 9.74
C ILE A 526 10.68 19.46 10.76
N PRO A 527 10.63 20.59 11.50
CA PRO A 527 11.61 20.83 12.54
C PRO A 527 11.46 19.77 13.65
N PRO A 528 12.53 19.06 14.03
CA PRO A 528 12.48 18.18 15.18
C PRO A 528 12.41 19.02 16.47
N ASP A 529 11.46 18.65 17.33
CA ASP A 529 11.24 19.14 18.70
C ASP A 529 10.77 20.60 18.89
N ALA A 530 9.45 20.79 18.91
CA ALA A 530 8.80 21.79 19.76
C ALA A 530 8.07 21.07 20.90
N ARG A 531 8.82 20.49 21.85
CA ARG A 531 8.24 20.09 23.14
C ARG A 531 7.94 21.36 23.92
N ILE A 532 6.66 21.71 23.99
CA ILE A 532 6.14 22.66 24.97
C ILE A 532 6.50 22.11 26.37
N PRO A 533 7.30 22.81 27.19
CA PRO A 533 7.53 22.37 28.56
C PRO A 533 6.25 22.58 29.39
N PRO A 534 5.91 21.66 30.31
CA PRO A 534 4.74 21.81 31.16
C PRO A 534 4.94 23.01 32.09
N SER A 535 3.91 23.85 32.19
CA SER A 535 3.83 24.99 33.09
C SER A 535 4.00 24.54 34.55
N SER A 536 5.19 24.71 35.10
CA SER A 536 5.43 24.57 36.55
C SER A 536 5.05 25.87 37.26
N SER A 537 3.86 25.85 37.86
CA SER A 537 3.49 26.44 39.15
C SER A 537 4.41 27.52 39.75
N THR A 538 3.85 28.74 39.80
CA THR A 538 3.99 29.75 40.87
C THR A 538 4.79 29.33 42.11
N ARG A 539 5.98 29.89 42.30
CA ARG A 539 6.53 30.16 43.63
C ARG A 539 6.35 31.65 43.96
N ARG A 540 5.37 31.92 44.83
CA ARG A 540 5.44 33.06 45.75
C ARG A 540 6.66 32.87 46.64
N LEU A 541 7.39 33.94 46.92
CA LEU A 541 7.97 34.22 48.23
C LEU A 541 8.15 35.74 48.31
N GLY A 542 7.34 36.36 49.15
CA GLY A 542 7.57 37.74 49.60
C GLY A 542 8.78 37.74 50.54
N MET A 543 9.57 38.82 50.43
CA MET A 543 10.52 39.26 51.45
C MET A 543 9.80 39.64 52.75
N PRO A 544 10.50 39.73 53.90
CA PRO A 544 11.95 39.79 54.09
C PRO A 544 12.59 38.56 54.72
#